data_AF-K1UAS7-F1
#
_entry.id   AF-K1UAS7-F1
#
_cell.length_a   1.000
_cell.length_b   1.000
_cell.length_c   1.000
_cell.angle_alpha   90.00
_cell.angle_beta   90.00
_cell.angle_gamma   90.00
#
_symmetry.space_group_name_H-M   'P 1'
#
loop_
_entity.id
_entity.type
_entity.pdbx_description
1 polymer ?
#
loop_
_entity_poly.entity_id
_entity_poly.type
_entity_poly.pdbx_seq_one_letter_code
_entity_poly.pdbx_strand_id
1 'polypeptide(L)'
;LVPETDYVFYAYGLSTELEILTTVNTYEFKTLVVEQVEVNFKITASDVTPTSFTLNVEPDRTDCVYYYDILLPAVYMDYCGGDPANLPAFVENYLAEWKKTEQYATYTLPEFIAEVTVSGKTSDSSFENLLPEGTYYAFAVCVANDGTCISEATVETIRTSESPKNSYTVSSEVVTDVAYSAVVTAEQSEAFAVMMELQEYFCR
;
A
#
# COMPACT_ATOMS: atom_id res chain seq x y z
N LEU A 1 1.78 -18.48 -16.65
CA LEU A 1 1.54 -19.92 -16.44
C LEU A 1 1.24 -20.13 -14.96
N VAL A 2 0.35 -21.06 -14.63
CA VAL A 2 -0.07 -21.44 -13.27
C VAL A 2 0.83 -22.60 -12.81
N PRO A 3 1.24 -22.65 -11.53
CA PRO A 3 2.04 -23.76 -11.00
C PRO A 3 1.35 -25.12 -11.07
N GLU A 4 2.14 -26.18 -11.06
CA GLU A 4 1.69 -27.58 -11.10
C GLU A 4 0.61 -27.91 -12.16
N THR A 5 0.60 -27.16 -13.27
CA THR A 5 -0.46 -27.21 -14.29
C THR A 5 0.11 -27.73 -15.59
N ASP A 6 -0.60 -28.67 -16.21
CA ASP A 6 -0.28 -29.18 -17.53
C ASP A 6 -0.68 -28.16 -18.59
N TYR A 7 0.27 -27.82 -19.46
CA TYR A 7 0.11 -26.91 -20.58
C TYR A 7 0.43 -27.62 -21.88
N VAL A 8 -0.28 -27.23 -22.93
CA VAL A 8 0.05 -27.57 -24.32
C VAL A 8 0.31 -26.28 -25.07
N PHE A 9 1.51 -26.11 -25.61
CA PHE A 9 1.74 -25.10 -26.64
C PHE A 9 1.67 -25.76 -28.01
N TYR A 10 1.04 -25.08 -28.96
CA TYR A 10 0.92 -25.56 -30.33
C TYR A 10 1.47 -24.55 -31.33
N ALA A 11 2.09 -25.06 -32.39
CA ALA A 11 2.69 -24.25 -33.44
C ALA A 11 2.37 -24.83 -34.81
N TYR A 12 1.89 -23.98 -35.71
CA TYR A 12 1.65 -24.29 -37.12
C TYR A 12 1.92 -23.04 -37.98
N GLY A 13 2.27 -23.27 -39.24
CA GLY A 13 2.48 -22.20 -40.22
C GLY A 13 1.16 -21.58 -40.67
N LEU A 14 1.16 -20.26 -40.84
CA LEU A 14 0.06 -19.48 -41.40
C LEU A 14 0.54 -18.74 -42.66
N SER A 15 -0.31 -18.66 -43.68
CA SER A 15 -0.08 -17.77 -44.84
C SER A 15 -0.45 -16.32 -44.51
N THR A 16 -0.14 -15.41 -45.44
CA THR A 16 -0.59 -14.00 -45.35
C THR A 16 -2.11 -13.84 -45.40
N GLU A 17 -2.83 -14.86 -45.88
CA GLU A 17 -4.27 -14.95 -45.99
C GLU A 17 -4.90 -15.73 -44.82
N LEU A 18 -4.13 -16.03 -43.76
CA LEU A 18 -4.53 -16.80 -42.58
C LEU A 18 -4.90 -18.27 -42.87
N GLU A 19 -4.42 -18.83 -43.98
CA GLU A 19 -4.57 -20.25 -44.26
C GLU A 19 -3.54 -21.09 -43.49
N ILE A 20 -3.95 -22.24 -42.96
CA ILE A 20 -3.07 -23.17 -42.25
C ILE A 20 -2.15 -23.88 -43.26
N LEU A 21 -0.84 -23.68 -43.15
CA LEU A 21 0.16 -24.19 -44.08
C LEU A 21 0.83 -25.49 -43.63
N THR A 22 0.80 -25.80 -42.33
CA THR A 22 1.45 -27.01 -41.79
C THR A 22 0.53 -27.75 -40.85
N THR A 23 0.83 -29.02 -40.61
CA THR A 23 0.24 -29.76 -39.48
C THR A 23 0.55 -29.04 -38.17
N VAL A 24 -0.38 -29.13 -37.22
CA VAL A 24 -0.22 -28.58 -35.85
C VAL A 24 0.77 -29.44 -35.09
N ASN A 25 1.88 -28.84 -34.66
CA ASN A 25 2.79 -29.46 -33.71
C ASN A 25 2.33 -29.09 -32.30
N THR A 26 2.19 -30.07 -31.42
CA THR A 26 1.83 -29.87 -30.01
C THR A 26 2.98 -30.29 -29.13
N TYR A 27 3.19 -29.53 -28.05
CA TYR A 27 4.23 -29.78 -27.07
C TYR A 27 3.62 -29.64 -25.69
N GLU A 28 3.59 -30.75 -24.98
CA GLU A 28 3.05 -30.84 -23.63
C GLU A 28 4.18 -30.58 -22.63
N PHE A 29 3.90 -29.78 -21.61
CA PHE A 29 4.79 -29.57 -20.48
C PHE A 29 3.98 -29.28 -19.22
N LYS A 30 4.53 -29.66 -18.07
CA LYS A 30 3.95 -29.35 -16.76
C LYS A 30 4.80 -28.30 -16.07
N THR A 31 4.17 -27.27 -15.51
CA THR A 31 4.88 -26.32 -14.65
C THR A 31 5.22 -26.96 -13.30
N LEU A 32 6.31 -26.50 -12.68
CA LEU A 32 6.75 -27.02 -11.39
C LEU A 32 5.80 -26.61 -10.25
N VAL A 33 5.90 -27.31 -9.12
CA VAL A 33 5.30 -26.90 -7.85
C VAL A 33 5.89 -25.56 -7.41
N VAL A 34 5.08 -24.75 -6.74
CA VAL A 34 5.54 -23.53 -6.07
C VAL A 34 6.41 -23.92 -4.88
N GLU A 35 7.70 -23.60 -4.96
CA GLU A 35 8.60 -23.73 -3.82
C GLU A 35 8.64 -22.41 -3.04
N GLN A 36 8.83 -22.51 -1.72
CA GLN A 36 9.16 -21.36 -0.89
C GLN A 36 10.44 -20.71 -1.40
N VAL A 37 10.40 -19.38 -1.52
CA VAL A 37 11.49 -18.53 -1.98
C VAL A 37 12.02 -17.78 -0.76
N GLU A 38 13.31 -17.99 -0.49
CA GLU A 38 14.04 -17.15 0.45
C GLU A 38 14.34 -15.80 -0.23
N VAL A 39 13.84 -14.72 0.38
CA VAL A 39 13.98 -13.33 -0.07
C VAL A 39 14.01 -12.44 1.16
N ASN A 40 14.86 -11.42 1.15
CA ASN A 40 14.84 -10.36 2.14
C ASN A 40 14.41 -9.06 1.48
N PHE A 41 13.42 -8.39 2.08
CA PHE A 41 13.01 -7.07 1.63
C PHE A 41 13.62 -6.00 2.52
N LYS A 42 14.21 -4.98 1.92
CA LYS A 42 14.51 -3.72 2.60
C LYS A 42 13.33 -2.77 2.41
N ILE A 43 12.60 -2.51 3.50
CA ILE A 43 11.45 -1.60 3.51
C ILE A 43 11.86 -0.31 4.22
N THR A 44 11.63 0.84 3.60
CA THR A 44 11.95 2.15 4.19
C THR A 44 10.93 3.21 3.78
N ALA A 45 10.75 4.25 4.60
CA ALA A 45 9.94 5.41 4.26
C ALA A 45 10.84 6.62 3.93
N SER A 46 10.47 7.37 2.90
CA SER A 46 11.02 8.69 2.59
C SER A 46 9.90 9.73 2.58
N ASP A 47 10.26 11.02 2.56
CA ASP A 47 9.31 12.13 2.38
C ASP A 47 8.15 12.09 3.38
N VAL A 48 8.46 11.74 4.62
CA VAL A 48 7.46 11.52 5.68
C VAL A 48 6.86 12.85 6.13
N THR A 49 5.57 13.02 5.86
CA THR A 49 4.75 14.16 6.31
C THR A 49 3.79 13.72 7.42
N PRO A 50 2.99 14.62 8.00
CA PRO A 50 1.99 14.23 8.99
C PRO A 50 0.93 13.30 8.42
N THR A 51 0.66 13.36 7.12
CA THR A 51 -0.47 12.66 6.51
C THR A 51 -0.09 11.79 5.32
N SER A 52 1.21 11.60 5.07
CA SER A 52 1.71 10.77 3.97
C SER A 52 3.17 10.36 4.15
N PHE A 53 3.61 9.38 3.38
CA PHE A 53 5.02 9.09 3.14
C PHE A 53 5.18 8.38 1.79
N THR A 54 6.40 8.34 1.27
CA THR A 54 6.74 7.47 0.14
C THR A 54 7.33 6.16 0.67
N LEU A 55 6.70 5.04 0.35
CA LEU A 55 7.16 3.71 0.72
C LEU A 55 8.16 3.21 -0.32
N ASN A 56 9.31 2.72 0.14
CA ASN A 56 10.35 2.16 -0.70
C ASN A 56 10.55 0.69 -0.33
N VAL A 57 10.43 -0.20 -1.31
CA VAL A 57 10.61 -1.64 -1.14
C VAL A 57 11.68 -2.13 -2.11
N GLU A 58 12.67 -2.81 -1.59
CA GLU A 58 13.79 -3.34 -2.36
C GLU A 58 14.05 -4.81 -1.97
N PRO A 59 13.63 -5.79 -2.79
CA PRO A 59 14.03 -7.18 -2.59
C PRO A 59 15.52 -7.38 -2.89
N ASP A 60 16.16 -8.32 -2.21
CA ASP A 60 17.55 -8.73 -2.47
C ASP A 60 17.71 -9.59 -3.75
N ARG A 61 16.61 -9.87 -4.44
CA ARG A 61 16.54 -10.59 -5.71
C ARG A 61 15.44 -10.05 -6.62
N THR A 62 15.56 -10.23 -7.93
CA THR A 62 14.67 -9.62 -8.94
C THR A 62 13.81 -10.61 -9.71
N ASP A 63 13.97 -11.91 -9.44
CA ASP A 63 13.24 -13.00 -10.09
C ASP A 63 11.94 -13.37 -9.37
N CYS A 64 11.58 -12.63 -8.31
CA CYS A 64 10.30 -12.76 -7.61
C CYS A 64 9.41 -11.53 -7.85
N VAL A 65 8.10 -11.77 -8.01
CA VAL A 65 7.07 -10.73 -7.93
C VAL A 65 6.48 -10.70 -6.52
N TYR A 66 6.20 -9.51 -6.02
CA TYR A 66 5.76 -9.32 -4.64
C TYR A 66 4.60 -8.34 -4.53
N TYR A 67 3.80 -8.55 -3.50
CA TYR A 67 2.79 -7.60 -3.04
C TYR A 67 3.33 -6.86 -1.82
N TYR A 68 3.01 -5.57 -1.71
CA TYR A 68 3.35 -4.73 -0.58
C TYR A 68 2.19 -3.81 -0.25
N ASP A 69 2.04 -3.48 1.04
CA ASP A 69 1.03 -2.51 1.51
C ASP A 69 1.38 -2.04 2.92
N ILE A 70 0.54 -1.18 3.50
CA ILE A 70 0.60 -0.79 4.91
C ILE A 70 -0.68 -1.21 5.65
N LEU A 71 -0.51 -1.64 6.91
CA LEU A 71 -1.62 -1.92 7.81
C LEU A 71 -1.67 -0.92 8.96
N LEU A 72 -2.90 -0.54 9.32
CA LEU A 72 -3.15 0.10 10.61
C LEU A 72 -2.88 -0.89 11.75
N PRO A 73 -2.50 -0.42 12.95
CA PRO A 73 -2.22 -1.30 14.09
C PRO A 73 -3.39 -2.22 14.44
N ALA A 74 -4.63 -1.71 14.37
CA ALA A 74 -5.82 -2.52 14.60
C ALA A 74 -5.93 -3.67 13.60
N VAL A 75 -5.71 -3.41 12.30
CA VAL A 75 -5.79 -4.44 11.26
C VAL A 75 -4.68 -5.48 11.43
N TYR A 76 -3.45 -5.03 11.70
CA TYR A 76 -2.33 -5.94 11.91
C TYR A 76 -2.54 -6.83 13.15
N MET A 77 -3.12 -6.29 14.23
CA MET A 77 -3.43 -7.06 15.42
C MET A 77 -4.62 -8.00 15.21
N ASP A 78 -5.73 -7.52 14.65
CA ASP A 78 -6.98 -8.29 14.54
C ASP A 78 -6.85 -9.44 13.53
N TYR A 79 -6.12 -9.23 12.43
CA TYR A 79 -6.03 -10.22 11.35
C TYR A 79 -4.71 -11.00 11.33
N CYS A 80 -3.63 -10.43 11.87
CA CYS A 80 -2.31 -11.10 11.88
C CYS A 80 -1.81 -11.41 13.30
N GLY A 81 -2.55 -11.04 14.35
CA GLY A 81 -2.12 -11.23 15.74
C GLY A 81 -0.87 -10.43 16.11
N GLY A 82 -0.49 -9.43 15.31
CA GLY A 82 0.77 -8.71 15.46
C GLY A 82 2.01 -9.55 15.09
N ASP A 83 1.85 -10.64 14.35
CA ASP A 83 2.93 -11.56 13.97
C ASP A 83 3.14 -11.54 12.43
N PRO A 84 4.36 -11.25 11.94
CA PRO A 84 4.66 -11.29 10.51
C PRO A 84 4.37 -12.64 9.85
N ALA A 85 4.46 -13.74 10.60
CA ALA A 85 4.20 -15.08 10.06
C ALA A 85 2.75 -15.29 9.59
N ASN A 86 1.81 -14.46 10.05
CA ASN A 86 0.40 -14.54 9.65
C ASN A 86 0.05 -13.65 8.46
N LEU A 87 0.95 -12.75 8.04
CA LEU A 87 0.73 -11.88 6.88
C LEU A 87 0.50 -12.63 5.57
N PRO A 88 1.23 -13.71 5.23
CA PRO A 88 0.96 -14.48 4.01
C PRO A 88 -0.49 -14.94 3.90
N ALA A 89 -1.05 -15.53 4.95
CA ALA A 89 -2.44 -15.99 4.96
C ALA A 89 -3.44 -14.84 4.86
N PHE A 90 -3.15 -13.70 5.49
CA PHE A 90 -3.95 -12.49 5.34
C PHE A 90 -3.94 -11.97 3.90
N VAL A 91 -2.76 -11.89 3.28
CA VAL A 91 -2.58 -11.40 1.90
C VAL A 91 -3.28 -12.31 0.90
N GLU A 92 -3.13 -13.63 1.01
CA GLU A 92 -3.82 -14.59 0.15
C GLU A 92 -5.34 -14.38 0.19
N ASN A 93 -5.91 -14.25 1.40
CA ASN A 93 -7.34 -14.00 1.56
C ASN A 93 -7.75 -12.62 1.01
N TYR A 94 -6.95 -11.59 1.28
CA TYR A 94 -7.21 -10.23 0.79
C TYR A 94 -7.23 -10.18 -0.74
N LEU A 95 -6.22 -10.75 -1.40
CA LEU A 95 -6.13 -10.84 -2.86
C LEU A 95 -7.30 -11.63 -3.45
N ALA A 96 -7.68 -12.74 -2.80
CA ALA A 96 -8.82 -13.55 -3.23
C ALA A 96 -10.15 -12.79 -3.16
N GLU A 97 -10.38 -11.97 -2.13
CA GLU A 97 -11.58 -11.13 -2.03
C GLU A 97 -11.51 -9.92 -2.97
N TRP A 98 -10.36 -9.26 -3.09
CA TRP A 98 -10.20 -8.10 -3.98
C TRP A 98 -10.44 -8.46 -5.44
N LYS A 99 -9.98 -9.64 -5.87
CA LYS A 99 -10.27 -10.16 -7.20
C LYS A 99 -11.77 -10.24 -7.52
N LYS A 100 -12.63 -10.47 -6.52
CA LYS A 100 -14.09 -10.61 -6.73
C LYS A 100 -14.80 -9.27 -6.97
N THR A 101 -14.12 -8.15 -6.76
CA THR A 101 -14.68 -6.82 -7.03
C THR A 101 -15.00 -6.63 -8.51
N GLU A 102 -15.99 -5.78 -8.83
CA GLU A 102 -16.46 -5.58 -10.20
C GLU A 102 -15.34 -5.21 -11.18
N GLN A 103 -14.32 -4.49 -10.71
CA GLN A 103 -13.17 -4.08 -11.49
C GLN A 103 -12.34 -5.27 -12.00
N TYR A 104 -12.17 -6.32 -11.19
CA TYR A 104 -11.28 -7.45 -11.47
C TYR A 104 -12.01 -8.78 -11.68
N ALA A 105 -13.35 -8.77 -11.62
CA ALA A 105 -14.18 -9.97 -11.78
C ALA A 105 -13.95 -10.68 -13.12
N THR A 106 -13.60 -9.93 -14.18
CA THR A 106 -13.34 -10.47 -15.52
C THR A 106 -11.89 -10.90 -15.74
N TYR A 107 -10.96 -10.49 -14.88
CA TYR A 107 -9.54 -10.84 -15.02
C TYR A 107 -9.36 -12.33 -14.71
N THR A 108 -8.46 -13.01 -15.42
CA THR A 108 -7.92 -14.28 -14.92
C THR A 108 -7.11 -14.03 -13.65
N LEU A 109 -6.88 -15.07 -12.84
CA LEU A 109 -6.08 -14.92 -11.62
C LEU A 109 -4.65 -14.44 -11.92
N PRO A 110 -3.93 -14.97 -12.92
CA PRO A 110 -2.61 -14.46 -13.29
C PRO A 110 -2.62 -13.01 -13.77
N GLU A 111 -3.64 -12.57 -14.53
CA GLU A 111 -3.75 -11.16 -14.96
C GLU A 111 -3.97 -10.24 -13.76
N PHE A 112 -4.83 -10.64 -12.82
CA PHE A 112 -5.05 -9.88 -11.59
C PHE A 112 -3.78 -9.77 -10.75
N ILE A 113 -3.07 -10.89 -10.53
CA ILE A 113 -1.81 -10.88 -9.78
C ILE A 113 -0.77 -10.00 -10.47
N ALA A 114 -0.62 -10.10 -11.79
CA ALA A 114 0.32 -9.26 -12.55
C ALA A 114 -0.02 -7.76 -12.46
N GLU A 115 -1.30 -7.40 -12.32
CA GLU A 115 -1.75 -6.01 -12.18
C GLU A 115 -1.46 -5.43 -10.80
N VAL A 116 -1.59 -6.24 -9.73
CA VAL A 116 -1.49 -5.75 -8.33
C VAL A 116 -0.15 -6.03 -7.66
N THR A 117 0.76 -6.73 -8.33
CA THR A 117 2.11 -7.02 -7.83
C THR A 117 3.17 -6.28 -8.62
N VAL A 118 4.36 -6.16 -8.03
CA VAL A 118 5.51 -5.50 -8.64
C VAL A 118 6.73 -6.42 -8.61
N SER A 119 7.79 -6.02 -9.31
CA SER A 119 9.09 -6.71 -9.28
C SER A 119 10.23 -5.71 -9.21
N GLY A 120 11.36 -6.13 -8.63
CA GLY A 120 12.51 -5.25 -8.42
C GLY A 120 12.22 -4.13 -7.42
N LYS A 121 13.03 -3.08 -7.48
CA LYS A 121 12.93 -1.93 -6.56
C LYS A 121 11.76 -1.02 -6.93
N THR A 122 10.95 -0.67 -5.93
CA THR A 122 9.80 0.23 -6.07
C THR A 122 9.85 1.39 -5.07
N SER A 123 9.30 2.53 -5.49
CA SER A 123 8.98 3.69 -4.66
C SER A 123 7.54 4.11 -4.93
N ASP A 124 6.72 4.18 -3.89
CA ASP A 124 5.28 4.41 -3.98
C ASP A 124 4.84 5.56 -3.07
N SER A 125 4.35 6.63 -3.68
CA SER A 125 3.88 7.84 -2.99
C SER A 125 2.36 7.89 -2.86
N SER A 126 1.64 6.80 -3.10
CA SER A 126 0.17 6.76 -3.05
C SER A 126 -0.41 6.72 -1.63
N PHE A 127 0.43 6.52 -0.60
CA PHE A 127 0.02 6.49 0.80
C PHE A 127 -0.24 7.90 1.34
N GLU A 128 -1.46 8.39 1.10
CA GLU A 128 -1.95 9.71 1.52
C GLU A 128 -3.12 9.60 2.52
N ASN A 129 -3.56 10.74 3.08
CA ASN A 129 -4.67 10.84 4.03
C ASN A 129 -4.47 10.04 5.33
N LEU A 130 -3.21 9.87 5.74
CA LEU A 130 -2.83 9.22 6.98
C LEU A 130 -3.06 10.15 8.18
N LEU A 131 -3.07 9.58 9.37
CA LEU A 131 -3.16 10.35 10.62
C LEU A 131 -1.78 10.89 11.00
N PRO A 132 -1.68 12.16 11.45
CA PRO A 132 -0.50 12.69 12.10
C PRO A 132 -0.06 11.83 13.27
N GLU A 133 1.25 11.64 13.39
CA GLU A 133 1.88 10.76 14.38
C GLU A 133 1.35 9.31 14.40
N GLY A 134 0.66 8.90 13.34
CA GLY A 134 0.12 7.57 13.16
C GLY A 134 1.22 6.53 12.97
N THR A 135 1.03 5.37 13.57
CA THR A 135 1.91 4.20 13.39
C THR A 135 1.30 3.26 12.35
N TYR A 136 2.11 2.79 11.42
CA TYR A 136 1.73 1.92 10.30
C TYR A 136 2.73 0.77 10.17
N TYR A 137 2.23 -0.41 9.79
CA TYR A 137 3.05 -1.60 9.55
C TYR A 137 3.14 -1.83 8.05
N ALA A 138 4.24 -1.41 7.44
CA ALA A 138 4.50 -1.68 6.03
C ALA A 138 5.08 -3.08 5.86
N PHE A 139 4.59 -3.84 4.89
CA PHE A 139 5.05 -5.20 4.65
C PHE A 139 5.27 -5.50 3.17
N ALA A 140 6.02 -6.55 2.89
CA ALA A 140 6.17 -7.13 1.56
C ALA A 140 6.25 -8.65 1.63
N VAL A 141 5.67 -9.33 0.65
CA VAL A 141 5.66 -10.80 0.52
C VAL A 141 5.65 -11.20 -0.95
N CYS A 142 6.42 -12.22 -1.32
CA CYS A 142 6.40 -12.77 -2.67
C CYS A 142 5.09 -13.51 -2.95
N VAL A 143 4.53 -13.34 -4.15
CA VAL A 143 3.24 -13.93 -4.54
C VAL A 143 3.40 -14.66 -5.88
N ALA A 144 2.92 -15.90 -5.97
CA ALA A 144 2.88 -16.63 -7.24
C ALA A 144 1.67 -16.19 -8.10
N ASN A 145 1.69 -16.56 -9.39
CA ASN A 145 0.62 -16.22 -10.34
C ASN A 145 -0.76 -16.78 -9.99
N ASP A 146 -0.84 -17.72 -9.05
CA ASP A 146 -2.08 -18.28 -8.52
C ASP A 146 -2.53 -17.60 -7.21
N GLY A 147 -1.87 -16.51 -6.81
CA GLY A 147 -2.18 -15.74 -5.61
C GLY A 147 -1.65 -16.32 -4.31
N THR A 148 -0.96 -17.47 -4.34
CA THR A 148 -0.31 -18.03 -3.14
C THR A 148 0.91 -17.20 -2.74
N CYS A 149 1.11 -17.02 -1.44
CA CYS A 149 2.31 -16.37 -0.92
C CYS A 149 3.45 -17.40 -0.84
N ILE A 150 4.61 -17.04 -1.36
CA ILE A 150 5.71 -17.97 -1.59
C ILE A 150 6.98 -17.59 -0.84
N SER A 151 6.90 -16.63 0.08
CA SER A 151 7.98 -16.29 1.01
C SER A 151 7.42 -16.00 2.39
N GLU A 152 8.32 -15.91 3.37
CA GLU A 152 8.01 -15.17 4.60
C GLU A 152 7.76 -13.68 4.28
N ALA A 153 6.93 -13.04 5.09
CA ALA A 153 6.69 -11.60 4.98
C ALA A 153 7.75 -10.82 5.77
N THR A 154 8.26 -9.75 5.18
CA THR A 154 9.02 -8.74 5.93
C THR A 154 8.07 -7.62 6.36
N VAL A 155 8.19 -7.14 7.59
CA VAL A 155 7.41 -5.99 8.10
C VAL A 155 8.33 -4.95 8.73
N GLU A 156 8.04 -3.68 8.49
CA GLU A 156 8.71 -2.54 9.11
C GLU A 156 7.69 -1.55 9.66
N THR A 157 8.02 -0.94 10.79
CA THR A 157 7.15 0.06 11.41
C THR A 157 7.50 1.46 10.90
N ILE A 158 6.50 2.17 10.39
CA ILE A 158 6.61 3.54 9.91
C ILE A 158 5.73 4.43 10.79
N ARG A 159 6.22 5.62 11.12
CA ARG A 159 5.45 6.64 11.84
C ARG A 159 5.42 7.94 11.03
N THR A 160 4.22 8.48 10.79
CA THR A 160 4.07 9.81 10.18
C THR A 160 4.56 10.90 11.14
N SER A 161 4.91 12.07 10.62
CA SER A 161 5.42 13.17 11.44
C SER A 161 4.32 13.87 12.24
N GLU A 162 4.72 14.70 13.21
CA GLU A 162 3.81 15.56 13.95
C GLU A 162 3.27 16.66 13.02
N SER A 163 1.98 17.01 13.18
CA SER A 163 1.44 18.20 12.52
C SER A 163 2.25 19.44 12.93
N PRO A 164 2.59 20.34 12.00
CA PRO A 164 3.19 21.62 12.36
C PRO A 164 2.29 22.33 13.38
N LYS A 165 2.84 22.65 14.56
CA LYS A 165 2.11 23.45 15.55
C LYS A 165 1.89 24.85 15.00
N ASN A 166 0.66 25.35 15.04
CA ASN A 166 0.46 26.76 14.75
C ASN A 166 1.20 27.65 15.73
N SER A 167 1.65 28.79 15.20
CA SER A 167 1.87 29.99 15.99
C SER A 167 0.80 31.02 15.61
N TYR A 168 0.36 31.81 16.60
CA TYR A 168 -0.66 32.83 16.39
C TYR A 168 -0.11 34.20 16.73
N THR A 169 -0.36 35.16 15.85
CA THR A 169 -0.14 36.58 16.12
C THR A 169 -1.49 37.27 16.25
N VAL A 170 -1.65 38.09 17.28
CA VAL A 170 -2.89 38.83 17.56
C VAL A 170 -2.59 40.31 17.50
N SER A 171 -3.26 41.02 16.60
CA SER A 171 -3.31 42.48 16.60
C SER A 171 -4.69 42.94 17.05
N SER A 172 -4.75 43.88 17.97
CA SER A 172 -6.00 44.28 18.60
C SER A 172 -6.08 45.78 18.87
N GLU A 173 -7.30 46.31 18.82
CA GLU A 173 -7.58 47.70 19.14
C GLU A 173 -8.91 47.84 19.89
N VAL A 174 -8.94 48.81 20.81
CA VAL A 174 -10.18 49.24 21.46
C VAL A 174 -10.92 50.14 20.48
N VAL A 175 -12.13 49.74 20.11
CA VAL A 175 -12.96 50.50 19.15
C VAL A 175 -13.85 51.48 19.91
N THR A 176 -14.50 51.02 20.98
CA THR A 176 -15.28 51.84 21.92
C THR A 176 -15.12 51.33 23.35
N ASP A 177 -15.87 51.91 24.30
CA ASP A 177 -15.99 51.43 25.68
C ASP A 177 -16.63 50.03 25.81
N VAL A 178 -17.37 49.58 24.80
CA VAL A 178 -18.06 48.28 24.76
C VAL A 178 -17.72 47.44 23.52
N ALA A 179 -16.81 47.90 22.67
CA ALA A 179 -16.42 47.22 21.44
C ALA A 179 -14.91 47.06 21.32
N TYR A 180 -14.48 45.85 20.97
CA TYR A 180 -13.08 45.46 20.81
C TYR A 180 -12.90 44.77 19.46
N SER A 181 -11.82 45.07 18.76
CA SER A 181 -11.46 44.43 17.49
C SER A 181 -10.16 43.67 17.67
N ALA A 182 -10.11 42.43 17.18
CA ALA A 182 -8.92 41.61 17.16
C ALA A 182 -8.83 40.86 15.83
N VAL A 183 -7.62 40.83 15.26
CA VAL A 183 -7.28 40.02 14.10
C VAL A 183 -6.29 38.96 14.56
N VAL A 184 -6.66 37.70 14.38
CA VAL A 184 -5.81 36.55 14.68
C VAL A 184 -5.26 36.01 13.37
N THR A 185 -3.95 35.97 13.24
CA THR A 185 -3.26 35.39 12.08
C THR A 185 -2.54 34.13 12.53
N ALA A 186 -2.89 33.01 11.89
CA ALA A 186 -2.24 31.72 12.04
C ALA A 186 -1.09 31.59 11.04
N GLU A 187 0.01 30.97 11.46
CA GLU A 187 1.13 30.63 10.58
C GLU A 187 0.80 29.43 9.67
N GLN A 188 -0.03 28.51 10.15
CA GLN A 188 -0.45 27.28 9.46
C GLN A 188 -1.97 27.31 9.17
N SER A 189 -2.39 26.63 8.11
CA SER A 189 -3.79 26.63 7.64
C SER A 189 -4.73 25.67 8.39
N GLU A 190 -4.29 25.08 9.50
CA GLU A 190 -5.15 24.22 10.32
C GLU A 190 -6.31 25.00 10.96
N ALA A 191 -7.43 24.32 11.19
CA ALA A 191 -8.58 24.93 11.84
C ALA A 191 -8.25 25.32 13.29
N PHE A 192 -8.63 26.53 13.70
CA PHE A 192 -8.45 27.01 15.06
C PHE A 192 -9.72 27.68 15.58
N ALA A 193 -9.88 27.69 16.90
CA ALA A 193 -10.99 28.36 17.56
C ALA A 193 -10.50 29.66 18.21
N VAL A 194 -11.32 30.71 18.12
CA VAL A 194 -11.14 31.95 18.88
C VAL A 194 -12.29 32.04 19.87
N MET A 195 -11.97 32.16 21.15
CA MET A 195 -12.95 32.29 22.22
C MET A 195 -12.67 33.58 22.99
N MET A 196 -13.73 34.34 23.27
CA MET A 196 -13.69 35.50 24.14
C MET A 196 -14.44 35.15 25.40
N GLU A 197 -13.76 35.26 26.55
CA GLU A 197 -14.30 34.86 27.84
C GLU A 197 -13.95 35.91 28.90
N LEU A 198 -14.73 35.96 29.99
CA LEU A 198 -14.43 36.84 31.10
C LEU A 198 -13.15 36.40 31.82
N GLN A 199 -12.27 37.35 32.11
CA GLN A 199 -11.00 37.08 32.79
C GLN A 199 -11.19 36.36 34.13
N GLU A 200 -12.29 36.64 34.85
CA GLU A 200 -12.60 36.04 36.14
C GLU A 200 -12.73 34.51 36.10
N TYR A 201 -13.07 33.92 34.95
CA TYR A 201 -13.15 32.47 34.77
C TYR A 201 -11.77 31.77 34.85
N PHE A 202 -10.68 32.52 34.74
CA PHE A 202 -9.31 32.01 34.72
C PHE A 202 -8.48 32.40 35.94
N CYS A 203 -9.05 33.19 36.85
CA CYS A 203 -8.42 33.53 38.11
C CYS A 203 -8.53 32.33 39.09
N ARG A 204 -7.43 31.59 39.29
CA ARG A 204 -7.21 30.72 40.46
C ARG A 204 -6.29 31.39 41.46
#